data_AF-A0A7T0KGE0-F1
#
_entry.id   AF-A0A7T0KGE0-F1
#
_cell.length_a   1.000
_cell.length_b   1.000
_cell.length_c   1.000
_cell.angle_alpha   90.00
_cell.angle_beta   90.00
_cell.angle_gamma   90.00
#
_symmetry.space_group_name_H-M   'P 1'
#
loop_
_entity.id
_entity.type
_entity.pdbx_description
1 polymer ?
#
loop_
_entity_poly.entity_id
_entity_poly.type
_entity_poly.pdbx_seq_one_letter_code
_entity_poly.pdbx_strand_id
1 'polypeptide(L)' 'MGIYYRSRKKVGKNSWLNFSKSGASASTKIGPVTLNSRGGVWVKLPGGLNLRGRWR' A
#
# COMPACT_ATOMS: atom_id res chain seq x y z
N MET A 1 10.02 -0.33 -23.61
CA MET A 1 10.70 -0.45 -22.29
C MET A 1 11.17 0.94 -21.88
N GLY A 2 10.85 1.42 -20.68
CA GLY A 2 11.13 2.81 -20.29
C GLY A 2 11.51 2.97 -18.82
N ILE A 3 11.94 4.17 -18.45
CA ILE A 3 12.34 4.52 -17.08
C ILE A 3 11.12 4.45 -16.16
N TYR A 4 11.13 3.50 -15.22
CA TYR A 4 10.10 3.35 -14.21
C TYR A 4 10.51 4.09 -12.93
N TYR A 5 9.97 5.29 -12.74
CA TYR A 5 10.10 5.99 -11.46
C TYR A 5 9.12 5.40 -10.45
N ARG A 6 9.64 4.76 -9.40
CA ARG A 6 8.88 4.35 -8.22
C ARG A 6 9.68 4.76 -6.98
N SER A 7 9.11 5.64 -6.17
CA SER A 7 9.71 6.09 -4.91
C SER A 7 8.73 5.81 -3.77
N ARG A 8 9.25 5.39 -2.62
CA ARG A 8 8.46 5.20 -1.39
C ARG A 8 9.03 6.10 -0.31
N LYS A 9 8.22 7.03 0.19
CA LYS A 9 8.59 7.89 1.32
C LYS A 9 7.79 7.49 2.55
N LYS A 10 8.48 7.18 3.63
CA LYS A 10 7.84 6.89 4.92
C LYS A 10 7.30 8.20 5.50
N VAL A 11 6.03 8.23 5.88
CA VAL A 11 5.36 9.42 6.44
C VAL A 11 5.03 9.23 7.92
N GLY A 12 4.96 7.99 8.39
CA GLY A 12 4.80 7.68 9.79
C GLY A 12 5.34 6.30 10.14
N LYS A 13 5.14 5.88 11.40
CA LYS A 13 5.60 4.57 11.89
C LYS A 13 5.05 3.41 11.04
N ASN A 14 3.79 3.54 10.61
CA ASN A 14 3.05 2.55 9.83
C ASN A 14 2.48 3.06 8.51
N SER A 15 2.88 4.26 8.06
CA SER A 15 2.32 4.90 6.86
C SER A 15 3.41 5.30 5.88
N TRP A 16 3.15 5.13 4.59
CA TRP A 16 4.07 5.51 3.52
C TRP A 16 3.32 6.04 2.29
N LEU A 17 3.96 6.98 1.60
CA LEU A 17 3.54 7.46 0.29
C LEU A 17 4.34 6.73 -0.78
N ASN A 18 3.64 6.20 -1.78
CA ASN A 18 4.22 5.61 -2.97
C ASN A 18 4.03 6.60 -4.12
N PHE A 19 5.13 7.12 -4.63
CA PHE A 19 5.18 7.98 -5.80
C PHE A 19 5.54 7.14 -7.02
N SER A 20 4.81 7.32 -8.11
CA SER A 20 5.07 6.66 -9.38
C SER A 20 4.82 7.63 -10.53
N LYS A 21 5.22 7.24 -11.75
CA LYS A 21 4.86 8.00 -12.97
C LYS A 21 3.34 8.24 -13.11
N SER A 22 2.52 7.35 -12.56
CA SER A 22 1.05 7.43 -12.53
C SER A 22 0.48 8.23 -11.35
N GLY A 23 1.31 8.99 -10.62
CA GLY A 23 0.93 9.77 -9.45
C GLY A 23 1.30 9.14 -8.11
N ALA A 24 0.84 9.79 -7.04
CA ALA A 24 1.08 9.40 -5.65
C ALA A 24 -0.04 8.48 -5.11
N SER A 25 0.27 7.71 -4.05
CA SER A 25 -0.72 6.98 -3.25
C SER A 25 -0.23 6.82 -1.83
N ALA A 26 -1.10 7.07 -0.86
CA ALA A 26 -0.85 6.75 0.54
C ALA A 26 -1.21 5.30 0.83
N SER A 27 -0.40 4.65 1.64
CA SER A 27 -0.72 3.38 2.28
C SER A 27 -0.50 3.51 3.78
N THR A 28 -1.42 2.96 4.56
CA THR A 28 -1.33 2.93 6.02
C THR A 28 -1.60 1.54 6.54
N LYS A 29 -0.80 1.10 7.50
CA LYS A 29 -0.96 -0.18 8.17
C LYS A 29 -1.53 0.05 9.58
N ILE A 30 -2.67 -0.57 9.83
CA ILE A 30 -3.40 -0.53 11.10
C ILE A 30 -3.51 -1.98 11.57
N GLY A 31 -2.57 -2.42 12.41
CA GLY A 31 -2.50 -3.79 12.92
C GLY A 31 -2.30 -4.83 11.79
N PRO A 32 -3.19 -5.83 11.66
CA PRO A 32 -3.14 -6.80 10.56
C PRO A 32 -3.60 -6.21 9.23
N VAL A 33 -4.24 -5.03 9.23
CA VAL A 33 -4.83 -4.43 8.03
C VAL A 33 -3.88 -3.40 7.42
N THR A 34 -3.77 -3.38 6.09
CA THR A 34 -3.10 -2.33 5.32
C THR A 34 -4.07 -1.78 4.30
N LEU A 35 -4.31 -0.48 4.36
CA LEU A 35 -5.18 0.25 3.45
C LEU A 35 -4.31 1.06 2.49
N ASN A 36 -4.70 1.11 1.22
CA ASN A 36 -4.10 1.96 0.20
C ASN A 36 -5.18 2.88 -0.37
N SER A 37 -4.88 4.17 -0.42
CA SER A 37 -5.73 5.22 -1.02
C SER A 37 -6.22 4.93 -2.45
N ARG A 38 -5.56 4.03 -3.20
CA ARG A 38 -6.00 3.52 -4.52
C ARG A 38 -7.01 2.36 -4.42
N GLY A 39 -7.71 2.24 -3.29
CA GLY A 39 -8.74 1.23 -3.05
C GLY A 39 -8.20 -0.18 -2.79
N GLY A 40 -6.95 -0.32 -2.38
CA GLY A 40 -6.37 -1.62 -2.04
C GLY A 40 -6.47 -1.89 -0.54
N VAL A 41 -6.88 -3.11 -0.16
CA VAL A 41 -6.88 -3.57 1.23
C VAL A 41 -6.18 -4.90 1.35
N TRP A 42 -5.33 -5.01 2.36
CA TRP A 42 -4.68 -6.25 2.75
C TRP A 42 -4.97 -6.53 4.21
N VAL A 43 -5.43 -7.73 4.53
CA VAL A 43 -5.62 -8.19 5.90
C VAL A 43 -4.71 -9.40 6.11
N LYS A 44 -3.76 -9.27 7.01
CA LYS A 44 -2.89 -10.36 7.45
C LYS A 44 -3.63 -11.18 8.50
N LEU A 45 -3.99 -12.40 8.14
CA LEU A 45 -4.64 -13.35 9.02
C LEU A 45 -3.59 -14.17 9.79
N PRO A 46 -3.95 -14.73 10.96
CA PRO A 46 -3.13 -15.70 11.66
C PRO A 46 -2.88 -16.94 10.79
N GLY A 47 -1.77 -17.65 11.03
CA GLY A 47 -1.37 -18.82 10.23
C GLY A 47 -0.71 -18.48 8.87
N GLY A 48 -0.30 -17.23 8.65
CA GLY A 48 0.41 -16.82 7.42
C GLY A 48 -0.52 -16.51 6.24
N LEU A 49 -1.83 -16.63 6.43
CA LEU A 49 -2.83 -16.31 5.43
C LEU A 49 -2.94 -14.79 5.21
N ASN A 50 -3.19 -14.37 3.96
CA ASN A 50 -3.39 -12.96 3.62
C ASN A 50 -4.62 -12.82 2.75
N LEU A 51 -5.59 -12.01 3.21
CA LEU A 51 -6.72 -11.60 2.39
C LEU A 51 -6.37 -10.29 1.69
N ARG A 52 -6.57 -10.26 0.37
CA ARG A 52 -6.34 -9.07 -0.44
C ARG A 52 -7.64 -8.68 -1.13
N GLY A 53 -8.21 -7.57 -0.69
CA GLY A 53 -9.31 -6.91 -1.36
C GLY A 53 -8.80 -5.76 -2.23
N ARG A 54 -9.50 -5.48 -3.31
CA ARG A 54 -9.35 -4.22 -4.03
C ARG A 54 -10.74 -3.77 -4.43
N TRP A 55 -11.16 -2.61 -3.96
CA TRP A 55 -12.34 -1.95 -4.49
C TRP A 55 -11.87 -0.91 -5.50
N ARG A 56 -12.39 -1.00 -6.71
CA ARG A 56 -12.21 -0.03 -7.77
C ARG A 56 -13.55 0.18 -8.45
#